data_AF-A0A7C0VFK7-F1
#
_entry.id   AF-A0A7C0VFK7-F1
#
_cell.length_a   1.000
_cell.length_b   1.000
_cell.length_c   1.000
_cell.angle_alpha   90.00
_cell.angle_beta   90.00
_cell.angle_gamma   90.00
#
_symmetry.space_group_name_H-M   'P 1'
#
loop_
_entity.id
_entity.type
_entity.pdbx_description
1 polymer ?
#
loop_
_entity_poly.entity_id
_entity_poly.type
_entity_poly.pdbx_seq_one_letter_code
_entity_poly.pdbx_strand_id
1 'polypeptide(L)' 'LTRYVSLGSIVAVFSFGLFSWFYRHQSDIILFWFFIFAMVIVRHRDNLERLFQGTERKLGADQ' A
#
# COMPACT_ATOMS: atom_id res chain seq x y z
N LEU A 1 -4.91 11.36 13.03
CA LEU A 1 -4.97 10.18 12.15
C LEU A 1 -4.30 10.56 10.82
N THR A 2 -3.29 9.81 10.39
CA THR A 2 -2.43 10.13 9.24
C THR A 2 -3.25 10.42 7.97
N ARG A 3 -3.27 11.68 7.52
CA ARG A 3 -3.97 12.15 6.29
C ARG A 3 -3.22 11.77 5.00
N TYR A 4 -2.51 10.64 5.00
CA TYR A 4 -1.72 10.17 3.86
C TYR A 4 -2.38 8.90 3.31
N VAL A 5 -3.07 9.02 2.17
CA VAL A 5 -3.70 7.88 1.49
C VAL A 5 -2.67 6.84 1.06
N SER A 6 -1.46 7.29 0.68
CA SER A 6 -0.29 6.45 0.40
C SER A 6 0.08 5.51 1.55
N LEU A 7 0.08 6.02 2.79
CA LEU A 7 0.39 5.23 3.98
C LEU A 7 -0.70 4.18 4.27
N GLY A 8 -1.97 4.54 4.10
CA GLY A 8 -3.10 3.62 4.30
C GLY A 8 -3.07 2.43 3.34
N SER A 9 -2.74 2.66 2.07
CA SER A 9 -2.62 1.60 1.07
C SER A 9 -1.44 0.66 1.33
N ILE A 10 -0.28 1.18 1.75
CA ILE A 10 0.88 0.35 2.10
C ILE A 10 0.55 -0.55 3.30
N VAL A 11 -0.07 0.03 4.34
CA VAL A 11 -0.50 -0.74 5.53
C VAL A 11 -1.52 -1.80 5.15
N ALA A 12 -2.51 -1.48 4.32
CA ALA A 12 -3.52 -2.43 3.87
C ALA A 12 -2.90 -3.64 3.14
N VAL A 13 -1.92 -3.44 2.26
CA VAL A 13 -1.30 -4.57 1.56
C VAL A 13 -0.40 -5.39 2.47
N PHE A 14 0.33 -4.74 3.39
CA PHE A 14 1.10 -5.45 4.41
C PHE A 14 0.21 -6.32 5.31
N SER A 15 -0.91 -5.76 5.78
CA SER A 15 -1.90 -6.49 6.57
C SER A 15 -2.49 -7.66 5.77
N PHE A 16 -2.83 -7.45 4.50
CA PHE A 16 -3.37 -8.52 3.66
C PHE A 16 -2.36 -9.66 3.45
N GLY A 17 -1.08 -9.34 3.21
CA GLY A 17 -0.03 -10.36 3.07
C GLY A 17 0.14 -11.19 4.34
N LEU A 18 0.14 -10.51 5.50
CA LEU A 18 0.24 -11.17 6.80
C LEU A 18 -0.98 -12.07 7.09
N PHE A 19 -2.19 -11.60 6.79
CA PHE A 19 -3.42 -12.40 6.92
C PHE A 19 -3.44 -13.59 5.96
N SER A 20 -3.02 -13.39 4.70
CA SER A 20 -2.94 -14.48 3.72
C SER A 20 -1.98 -15.57 4.17
N TRP A 21 -0.83 -15.20 4.74
CA TRP A 21 0.12 -16.15 5.29
C TRP A 21 -0.45 -16.94 6.48
N PHE A 22 -1.23 -16.30 7.35
CA PHE A 22 -1.76 -16.93 8.57
C PHE A 22 -3.00 -17.81 8.33
N TYR A 23 -3.86 -17.45 7.37
CA TYR A 23 -5.16 -18.13 7.18
C TYR A 23 -5.16 -19.19 6.08
N ARG A 24 -4.45 -18.99 4.96
CA ARG A 24 -4.51 -19.91 3.81
C ARG A 24 -3.21 -19.90 2.99
N HIS A 25 -2.47 -21.00 3.07
CA HIS A 25 -1.33 -21.29 2.19
C HIS A 25 -1.75 -21.77 0.79
N GLN A 26 -2.88 -21.29 0.26
CA GLN A 26 -3.27 -21.63 -1.11
C GLN A 26 -2.42 -20.82 -2.08
N SER A 27 -1.67 -21.52 -2.92
CA SER A 27 -0.72 -20.97 -3.90
C SER A 27 -1.34 -19.85 -4.74
N ASP A 28 -2.60 -20.03 -5.14
CA ASP A 28 -3.33 -19.12 -6.03
C ASP A 28 -3.60 -17.76 -5.36
N ILE A 29 -3.92 -17.77 -4.06
CA ILE A 29 -4.18 -16.56 -3.28
C ILE A 29 -2.87 -15.78 -3.07
N ILE A 30 -1.78 -16.49 -2.80
CA ILE A 30 -0.45 -15.89 -2.63
C ILE A 30 0.02 -15.24 -3.94
N LEU A 31 -0.18 -15.92 -5.08
CA LEU A 31 0.18 -15.38 -6.40
C LEU A 31 -0.63 -14.12 -6.73
N PHE A 32 -1.95 -14.16 -6.50
CA PHE A 32 -2.83 -13.00 -6.70
C PHE A 32 -2.43 -11.82 -5.80
N TRP A 33 -2.14 -12.09 -4.53
CA TRP A 33 -1.66 -11.07 -3.60
C TRP A 33 -0.35 -10.45 -4.07
N PHE A 34 0.60 -11.25 -4.54
CA PHE A 34 1.88 -10.75 -5.05
C PHE A 34 1.69 -9.80 -6.23
N PHE A 35 0.72 -10.09 -7.10
CA PHE A 35 0.36 -9.22 -8.23
C PHE A 35 -0.22 -7.88 -7.77
N ILE A 36 -1.15 -7.91 -6.80
CA ILE A 36 -1.72 -6.71 -6.18
C ILE A 36 -0.63 -5.89 -5.48
N PHE A 37 0.27 -6.54 -4.73
CA PHE A 37 1.37 -5.87 -4.04
C PHE A 37 2.33 -5.19 -5.01
N ALA A 38 2.68 -5.86 -6.12
CA ALA A 38 3.49 -5.26 -7.17
C ALA A 38 2.80 -4.04 -7.79
N MET A 39 1.51 -4.11 -8.13
CA MET A 39 0.77 -2.94 -8.63
C MET A 39 0.76 -1.80 -7.62
N VAL A 40 0.56 -2.10 -6.33
CA VAL A 40 0.52 -1.10 -5.27
C VAL A 40 1.89 -0.43 -5.10
N ILE A 41 2.99 -1.18 -5.13
CA ILE A 41 4.35 -0.59 -5.15
C ILE A 41 4.54 0.32 -6.36
N VAL A 42 4.19 -0.15 -7.56
CA VAL A 42 4.35 0.63 -8.80
C VAL A 42 3.51 1.90 -8.75
N ARG A 43 2.29 1.83 -8.23
CA ARG A 43 1.36 2.97 -8.05
C ARG A 43 1.87 3.96 -7.02
N HIS A 44 2.54 3.48 -5.97
CA HIS A 44 3.05 4.32 -4.89
C HIS A 44 4.47 4.78 -5.06
N ARG A 45 5.25 4.33 -6.04
CA ARG A 45 6.61 4.83 -6.24
C ARG A 45 6.64 6.37 -6.33
N ASP A 46 5.69 6.96 -7.08
CA ASP A 46 5.58 8.41 -7.27
C ASP A 46 5.11 9.11 -5.98
N ASN A 47 4.28 8.43 -5.18
CA ASN A 47 3.81 8.94 -3.88
C ASN A 47 4.89 8.81 -2.79
N LEU A 48 5.67 7.73 -2.79
CA LEU A 48 6.80 7.50 -1.90
C LEU A 48 7.91 8.49 -2.21
N GLU A 49 8.19 8.74 -3.49
CA GLU A 49 9.12 9.77 -3.92
C GLU A 49 8.66 11.15 -3.43
N ARG A 50 7.38 11.51 -3.61
CA ARG A 50 6.81 12.76 -3.05
C ARG A 50 6.82 12.79 -1.52
N LEU A 51 6.62 11.66 -0.86
CA LEU A 51 6.66 11.57 0.61
C LEU A 51 8.09 11.78 1.13
N PHE A 52 9.08 11.15 0.51
CA PHE A 52 10.51 11.35 0.80
C PHE A 52 10.96 12.78 0.50
N GLN A 53 10.41 13.39 -0.54
CA GLN A 53 10.65 14.80 -0.88
C GLN A 53 9.80 15.77 -0.03
N GLY A 54 8.93 15.28 0.85
CA GLY A 54 8.04 16.11 1.68
C GLY A 54 6.98 16.89 0.90
N THR A 55 6.80 16.60 -0.39
CA THR A 55 5.88 17.29 -1.31
C THR A 55 4.52 16.59 -1.43
N GLU A 56 4.30 15.49 -0.71
CA GLU A 56 3.01 14.81 -0.74
C GLU A 56 1.91 15.67 -0.08
N ARG A 57 0.88 16.00 -0.86
CA ARG A 57 -0.28 16.74 -0.37
C ARG A 57 -1.03 15.87 0.65
N LYS A 58 -1.10 16.34 1.91
CA LYS A 58 -1.98 15.78 2.94
C LYS A 58 -3.42 15.83 2.43
N LEU A 59 -4.20 14.75 2.64
CA LEU A 59 -5.63 14.77 2.36
C LEU A 59 -6.27 15.96 3.07
N GLY A 60 -6.99 16.80 2.32
CA GLY A 60 -7.67 17.99 2.83
C GLY A 60 -6.74 19.16 3.16
N ALA A 61 -5.59 19.30 2.49
CA ALA A 61 -4.77 20.53 2.54
C ALA A 61 -5.32 21.69 1.68
N ASP A 62 -6.31 21.43 0.82
CA ASP A 62 -7.08 22.44 0.08
C ASP A 62 -8.47 22.69 0.71
N GLN A 63 -8.61 22.57 2.04
CA GLN A 63 -9.79 23.03 2.78
C GLN A 63 -9.41 23.97 3.93
#